data_AF-A0A8D5JDY1-F1
#
_entry.id   AF-A0A8D5JDY1-F1
#
_cell.length_a   1.000
_cell.length_b   1.000
_cell.length_c   1.000
_cell.angle_alpha   90.00
_cell.angle_beta   90.00
_cell.angle_gamma   90.00
#
_symmetry.space_group_name_H-M   'P 1'
#
loop_
_entity.id
_entity.type
_entity.pdbx_description
1 polymer ?
#
loop_
_entity_poly.entity_id
_entity_poly.type
_entity_poly.pdbx_seq_one_letter_code
_entity_poly.pdbx_strand_id
1 'polypeptide(L)'
;MFGFFKRNKEVTVGGRKNRFPVSSSVKTDIEEKIYVKGTRISWHNDLIEEFKDEHVMLISLFSSIVAALDRGDCSSVRLYLKEFKRELISHILRENVLLYVYLKYLYIDDRNKRDLARKMQKEMTAIGNMVFVFISKATAEGAVYDDDFRKELEAVGEQLTRRIQVEEEGLYNLYTHPESVH
;
A
#
# COMPACT_ATOMS: atom_id res chain seq x y z
N MET A 1 -8.69 -61.58 -32.70
CA MET A 1 -7.37 -61.94 -33.27
C MET A 1 -6.33 -61.44 -32.25
N PHE A 2 -5.53 -62.28 -31.60
CA PHE A 2 -4.33 -62.97 -32.15
C PHE A 2 -3.38 -61.98 -32.85
N GLY A 3 -2.14 -61.74 -32.43
CA GLY A 3 -1.38 -62.23 -31.26
C GLY A 3 0.14 -62.07 -31.47
N PHE A 4 0.95 -62.38 -30.44
CA PHE A 4 2.43 -62.56 -30.48
C PHE A 4 3.28 -61.28 -30.72
N PHE A 5 4.52 -61.09 -30.22
CA PHE A 5 5.41 -61.77 -29.24
C PHE A 5 6.42 -60.69 -28.74
N LYS A 6 7.34 -60.81 -27.76
CA LYS A 6 7.90 -61.91 -26.94
C LYS A 6 8.20 -61.36 -25.50
N ARG A 7 8.96 -62.05 -24.65
CA ARG A 7 9.31 -61.64 -23.26
C ARG A 7 10.83 -61.60 -22.99
N ASN A 8 11.23 -60.68 -22.10
CA ASN A 8 12.38 -60.62 -21.18
C ASN A 8 13.82 -61.03 -21.57
N LYS A 9 14.77 -60.17 -21.18
CA LYS A 9 15.94 -60.55 -20.36
C LYS A 9 16.15 -59.54 -19.22
N GLU A 10 16.66 -60.04 -18.10
CA GLU A 10 16.83 -59.30 -16.84
C GLU A 10 18.28 -58.85 -16.59
N VAL A 11 18.39 -57.80 -15.76
CA VAL A 11 19.50 -57.48 -14.83
C VAL A 11 20.94 -57.40 -15.37
N THR A 12 21.48 -56.18 -15.31
CA THR A 12 22.76 -55.92 -14.59
C THR A 12 22.65 -54.60 -13.81
N VAL A 13 22.77 -54.67 -12.48
CA VAL A 13 22.89 -53.48 -11.63
C VAL A 13 24.34 -53.01 -11.62
N GLY A 14 24.62 -51.87 -12.26
CA GLY A 14 25.95 -51.26 -12.31
C GLY A 14 25.89 -49.81 -11.85
N GLY A 15 26.28 -49.54 -10.60
CA GLY A 15 26.17 -48.22 -10.00
C GLY A 15 27.05 -47.17 -10.67
N ARG A 16 26.44 -46.12 -11.24
CA ARG A 16 27.13 -44.88 -11.60
C ARG A 16 26.78 -43.79 -10.60
N LYS A 17 27.80 -43.31 -9.89
CA LYS A 17 27.71 -42.13 -9.02
C LYS A 17 27.60 -40.89 -9.92
N ASN A 18 26.38 -40.43 -10.21
CA ASN A 18 26.17 -39.14 -10.85
C ASN A 18 26.57 -38.02 -9.89
N ARG A 19 27.84 -37.61 -9.96
CA ARG A 19 28.30 -36.32 -9.46
C ARG A 19 27.74 -35.24 -10.39
N PHE A 20 26.57 -34.72 -10.07
CA PHE A 20 26.16 -33.44 -10.62
C PHE A 20 27.13 -32.37 -10.08
N PRO A 21 27.68 -31.48 -10.93
CA PRO A 21 28.45 -30.35 -10.44
C PRO A 21 27.50 -29.46 -9.63
N VAL A 22 27.81 -29.26 -8.34
CA VAL A 22 27.14 -28.24 -7.53
C VAL A 22 27.57 -26.90 -8.10
N SER A 23 26.72 -26.31 -8.94
CA SER A 23 26.88 -24.91 -9.35
C SER A 23 26.65 -24.04 -8.13
N SER A 24 27.75 -23.57 -7.54
CA SER A 24 27.72 -22.54 -6.52
C SER A 24 27.15 -21.23 -7.08
N SER A 25 26.71 -20.35 -6.17
CA SER A 25 26.09 -19.04 -6.44
C SER A 25 24.75 -19.04 -7.18
N VAL A 26 23.70 -19.55 -6.51
CA VAL A 26 22.52 -18.67 -6.36
C VAL A 26 22.94 -17.61 -5.33
N LYS A 27 23.30 -16.42 -5.80
CA LYS A 27 23.32 -15.25 -4.91
C LYS A 27 21.87 -14.86 -4.68
N THR A 28 21.30 -15.35 -3.59
CA THR A 28 20.14 -14.69 -3.01
C THR A 28 20.69 -13.42 -2.38
N ASP A 29 20.54 -12.29 -3.07
CA ASP A 29 20.82 -10.98 -2.49
C ASP A 29 19.71 -10.71 -1.46
N ILE A 30 19.89 -11.30 -0.27
CA ILE A 30 19.10 -10.99 0.91
C ILE A 30 19.56 -9.61 1.34
N GLU A 31 18.86 -8.57 0.88
CA GLU A 31 19.02 -7.23 1.43
C GLU A 31 18.93 -7.32 2.96
N GLU A 32 19.99 -6.87 3.62
CA GLU A 32 20.08 -6.91 5.06
C GLU A 32 19.00 -5.99 5.64
N LYS A 33 17.98 -6.57 6.28
CA LYS A 33 16.86 -5.78 6.80
C LYS A 33 17.33 -4.95 7.99
N ILE A 34 17.49 -3.65 7.76
CA ILE A 34 17.89 -2.69 8.78
C ILE A 34 16.64 -2.29 9.57
N TYR A 35 16.64 -2.58 10.87
CA TYR A 35 15.48 -2.38 11.75
C TYR A 35 15.62 -1.12 12.61
N VAL A 36 14.51 -0.44 12.89
CA VAL A 36 14.50 0.62 13.91
C VAL A 36 14.78 0.01 15.28
N LYS A 37 15.73 0.60 16.01
CA LYS A 37 16.21 0.18 17.33
C LYS A 37 15.05 -0.18 18.27
N GLY A 38 15.06 -1.41 18.79
CA GLY A 38 14.03 -1.91 19.72
C GLY A 38 12.73 -2.39 19.06
N THR A 39 12.68 -2.52 17.73
CA THR A 39 11.50 -2.97 16.98
C THR A 39 11.83 -4.12 16.01
N ARG A 40 10.81 -4.63 15.31
CA ARG A 40 10.95 -5.49 14.11
C ARG A 40 10.47 -4.78 12.84
N ILE A 41 10.43 -3.45 12.84
CA ILE A 41 10.01 -2.66 11.68
C ILE A 41 11.27 -2.31 10.88
N SER A 42 11.36 -2.84 9.67
CA SER A 42 12.45 -2.56 8.75
C SER A 42 12.31 -1.17 8.13
N TRP A 43 13.43 -0.53 7.85
CA TRP A 43 13.51 0.52 6.85
C TRP A 43 13.31 -0.09 5.46
N HIS A 44 12.72 0.70 4.57
CA HIS A 44 12.34 0.33 3.21
C HIS A 44 12.67 1.51 2.30
N ASN A 45 13.69 1.37 1.45
CA ASN A 45 14.22 2.49 0.66
C ASN A 45 13.13 3.16 -0.20
N ASP A 46 12.31 2.35 -0.85
CA ASP A 46 11.36 2.80 -1.88
C ASP A 46 9.98 3.19 -1.30
N LEU A 47 9.78 3.07 0.02
CA LEU A 47 8.47 3.23 0.68
C LEU A 47 7.79 4.57 0.39
N ILE A 48 8.59 5.65 0.28
CA ILE A 48 8.09 7.00 0.01
C ILE A 48 7.63 7.15 -1.45
N GLU A 49 8.32 6.52 -2.40
CA GLU A 49 7.88 6.53 -3.79
C GLU A 49 6.66 5.62 -3.99
N GLU A 50 6.60 4.47 -3.30
CA GLU A 50 5.40 3.62 -3.28
C GLU A 50 4.16 4.38 -2.78
N PHE A 51 4.27 5.24 -1.75
CA PHE A 51 3.15 6.04 -1.28
C PHE A 51 2.75 7.17 -2.22
N LYS A 52 3.70 7.80 -2.92
CA LYS A 52 3.39 8.77 -3.99
C LYS A 52 2.66 8.12 -5.16
N ASP A 53 3.07 6.90 -5.56
CA ASP A 53 2.36 6.13 -6.58
C ASP A 53 0.93 5.78 -6.13
N GLU A 54 0.74 5.42 -4.85
CA GLU A 54 -0.59 5.27 -4.25
C GLU A 54 -1.40 6.58 -4.27
N HIS A 55 -0.80 7.74 -3.98
CA HIS A 55 -1.45 9.05 -4.09
C HIS A 55 -1.92 9.37 -5.52
N VAL A 56 -1.07 9.15 -6.52
CA VAL A 56 -1.42 9.35 -7.94
C VAL A 56 -2.61 8.47 -8.33
N MET A 57 -2.62 7.22 -7.88
CA MET A 57 -3.72 6.29 -8.10
C MET A 57 -5.01 6.73 -7.39
N LEU A 58 -4.93 7.21 -6.15
CA LEU A 58 -6.08 7.78 -5.42
C LEU A 58 -6.66 9.03 -6.11
N ILE A 59 -5.81 9.94 -6.61
CA ILE A 59 -6.22 11.14 -7.36
C ILE A 59 -6.89 10.75 -8.69
N SER A 60 -6.37 9.73 -9.39
CA SER A 60 -6.95 9.21 -10.63
C SER A 60 -8.34 8.60 -10.42
N LEU A 61 -8.51 7.80 -9.35
CA LEU A 61 -9.80 7.25 -8.95
C LEU A 61 -10.79 8.37 -8.57
N PHE A 62 -10.33 9.36 -7.81
CA PHE A 62 -11.16 10.51 -7.44
C PHE A 62 -11.64 11.30 -8.66
N SER A 63 -10.73 11.56 -9.61
CA SER A 63 -11.05 12.19 -10.90
C SER A 63 -12.06 11.38 -11.72
N SER A 64 -12.00 10.05 -11.63
CA SER A 64 -12.95 9.14 -12.29
C SER A 64 -14.35 9.20 -11.66
N ILE A 65 -14.46 9.41 -10.34
CA ILE A 65 -15.74 9.66 -9.64
C ILE A 65 -16.36 10.96 -10.15
N VAL A 66 -15.60 12.07 -10.19
CA VAL A 66 -16.07 13.38 -10.67
C VAL A 66 -16.54 13.28 -12.13
N ALA A 67 -15.72 12.70 -13.01
CA ALA A 67 -16.08 12.56 -14.42
C ALA A 67 -17.31 11.66 -14.65
N ALA A 68 -17.55 10.65 -13.79
CA ALA A 68 -18.77 9.85 -13.84
C ALA A 68 -20.00 10.63 -13.35
N LEU A 69 -19.84 11.45 -12.29
CA LEU A 69 -20.89 12.32 -11.77
C LEU A 69 -21.33 13.36 -12.81
N ASP A 70 -20.39 13.99 -13.50
CA ASP A 70 -20.64 14.98 -14.56
C ASP A 70 -21.40 14.40 -15.77
N ARG A 71 -21.27 13.08 -16.01
CA ARG A 71 -22.03 12.35 -17.04
C ARG A 71 -23.38 11.82 -16.56
N GLY A 72 -23.72 11.98 -15.27
CA GLY A 72 -24.90 11.35 -14.66
C GLY A 72 -24.81 9.82 -14.55
N ASP A 73 -23.61 9.24 -14.65
CA ASP A 73 -23.40 7.79 -14.60
C ASP A 73 -23.31 7.29 -13.14
N CYS A 74 -24.48 7.21 -12.50
CA CYS A 74 -24.62 6.78 -11.11
C CYS A 74 -24.05 5.37 -10.84
N SER A 75 -24.02 4.50 -11.85
CA SER A 75 -23.43 3.16 -11.76
C SER A 75 -21.92 3.24 -11.61
N SER A 76 -21.25 4.02 -12.47
CA SER A 76 -19.81 4.23 -12.41
C SER A 76 -19.38 5.04 -11.18
N VAL A 77 -20.14 6.07 -10.78
CA VAL A 77 -19.90 6.81 -9.51
C VAL A 77 -19.83 5.83 -8.34
N ARG A 78 -20.81 4.93 -8.22
CA ARG A 78 -20.86 3.92 -7.14
C ARG A 78 -19.73 2.90 -7.22
N LEU A 79 -19.30 2.53 -8.43
CA LEU A 79 -18.17 1.62 -8.65
C LEU A 79 -16.85 2.26 -8.19
N TYR A 80 -16.54 3.44 -8.73
CA TYR A 80 -15.30 4.15 -8.42
C TYR A 80 -15.22 4.58 -6.94
N LEU A 81 -16.34 4.95 -6.30
CA LEU A 81 -16.40 5.18 -4.86
C LEU A 81 -16.00 3.95 -4.03
N LYS A 82 -16.46 2.75 -4.41
CA LYS A 82 -16.09 1.50 -3.72
C LYS A 82 -14.62 1.16 -3.90
N GLU A 83 -14.08 1.41 -5.09
CA GLU A 83 -12.66 1.21 -5.40
C GLU A 83 -11.78 2.21 -4.64
N PHE A 84 -12.07 3.51 -4.73
CA PHE A 84 -11.39 4.56 -3.99
C PHE A 84 -11.40 4.29 -2.47
N LYS A 85 -12.52 3.79 -1.91
CA LYS A 85 -12.58 3.35 -0.49
C LYS A 85 -11.60 2.21 -0.18
N ARG A 86 -11.49 1.22 -1.07
CA ARG A 86 -10.60 0.06 -0.89
C ARG A 86 -9.15 0.51 -0.85
N GLU A 87 -8.76 1.33 -1.83
CA GLU A 87 -7.38 1.81 -1.98
C GLU A 87 -7.01 2.79 -0.86
N LEU A 88 -7.90 3.71 -0.48
CA LEU A 88 -7.64 4.66 0.61
C LEU A 88 -7.48 3.94 1.97
N ILE A 89 -8.27 2.89 2.23
CA ILE A 89 -8.11 2.08 3.45
C ILE A 89 -6.78 1.30 3.43
N SER A 90 -6.39 0.76 2.27
CA SER A 90 -5.09 0.09 2.09
C SER A 90 -3.94 1.05 2.41
N HIS A 91 -3.91 2.19 1.72
CA HIS A 91 -2.92 3.25 1.89
C HIS A 91 -2.80 3.72 3.36
N ILE A 92 -3.93 4.14 3.99
CA ILE A 92 -3.94 4.59 5.39
C ILE A 92 -3.42 3.50 6.35
N LEU A 93 -3.73 2.22 6.11
CA LEU A 93 -3.23 1.13 6.93
C LEU A 93 -1.72 0.94 6.76
N ARG A 94 -1.21 1.00 5.52
CA ARG A 94 0.21 0.90 5.20
C ARG A 94 1.00 2.03 5.85
N GLU A 95 0.59 3.28 5.68
CA GLU A 95 1.24 4.43 6.32
C GLU A 95 1.25 4.28 7.85
N ASN A 96 0.11 3.93 8.46
CA ASN A 96 0.02 3.78 9.91
C ASN A 96 1.04 2.77 10.47
N VAL A 97 1.27 1.65 9.78
CA VAL A 97 2.17 0.59 10.24
C VAL A 97 3.62 0.84 9.83
N LEU A 98 3.86 1.18 8.56
CA LEU A 98 5.20 1.24 7.96
C LEU A 98 5.89 2.59 8.16
N LEU A 99 5.13 3.68 8.27
CA LEU A 99 5.66 5.05 8.42
C LEU A 99 5.46 5.58 9.83
N TYR A 100 4.23 5.69 10.32
CA TYR A 100 3.99 6.35 11.62
C TYR A 100 4.59 5.61 12.81
N VAL A 101 4.48 4.26 12.85
CA VAL A 101 5.15 3.50 13.91
C VAL A 101 6.67 3.54 13.72
N TYR A 102 7.19 3.48 12.49
CA TYR A 102 8.62 3.65 12.20
C TYR A 102 9.17 4.98 12.76
N LEU A 103 8.59 6.12 12.35
CA LEU A 103 9.00 7.45 12.78
C LEU A 103 8.92 7.64 14.31
N LYS A 104 7.88 7.06 14.94
CA LYS A 104 7.71 7.09 16.40
C LYS A 104 8.87 6.43 17.16
N TYR A 105 9.43 5.34 16.63
CA TYR A 105 10.57 4.65 17.23
C TYR A 105 11.91 5.22 16.77
N LEU A 106 12.02 5.68 15.52
CA LEU A 106 13.23 6.33 15.00
C LEU A 106 13.59 7.57 15.83
N TYR A 107 12.59 8.36 16.17
CA TYR A 107 12.73 9.57 16.97
C TYR A 107 12.43 9.35 18.46
N ILE A 108 12.64 8.14 19.02
CA ILE A 108 12.30 7.84 20.42
C ILE A 108 12.94 8.79 21.44
N ASP A 109 14.09 9.37 21.11
CA ASP A 109 14.80 10.35 21.96
C ASP A 109 14.53 11.82 21.53
N ASP A 110 14.10 12.08 20.28
CA ASP A 110 13.65 13.40 19.81
C ASP A 110 12.14 13.58 20.08
N ARG A 111 11.82 14.30 21.16
CA ARG A 111 10.43 14.59 21.51
C ARG A 111 9.70 15.44 20.45
N ASN A 112 10.38 16.41 19.83
CA ASN A 112 9.74 17.35 18.92
C ASN A 112 9.28 16.65 17.64
N LYS A 113 10.14 15.82 17.04
CA LYS A 113 9.79 15.03 15.85
C LYS A 113 8.72 13.98 16.15
N ARG A 114 8.70 13.38 17.35
CA ARG A 114 7.60 12.48 17.77
C ARG A 114 6.27 13.18 17.95
N ASP A 115 6.25 14.31 18.65
CA ASP A 115 5.01 15.06 18.88
C ASP A 115 4.45 15.60 17.53
N LEU A 116 5.33 15.95 16.57
CA LEU A 116 4.97 16.25 15.17
C LEU A 116 4.39 15.04 14.44
N ALA A 117 5.10 13.92 14.35
CA ALA A 117 4.62 12.71 13.67
C ALA A 117 3.28 12.21 14.25
N ARG A 118 3.12 12.27 15.58
CA ARG A 118 1.87 11.93 16.28
C ARG A 118 0.74 12.91 15.96
N LYS A 119 1.01 14.20 15.79
CA LYS A 119 0.02 15.19 15.35
C LYS A 119 -0.47 14.85 13.94
N MET A 120 0.47 14.63 13.01
CA MET A 120 0.15 14.30 11.61
C MET A 120 -0.65 13.00 11.50
N GLN A 121 -0.36 11.98 12.33
CA GLN A 121 -1.13 10.73 12.40
C GLN A 121 -2.59 10.94 12.84
N LYS A 122 -2.81 11.79 13.85
CA LYS A 122 -4.17 12.12 14.33
C LYS A 122 -4.99 12.82 13.25
N GLU A 123 -4.35 13.74 12.53
CA GLU A 123 -4.98 14.46 11.42
C GLU A 123 -5.34 13.48 10.27
N MET A 124 -4.48 12.51 9.94
CA MET A 124 -4.80 11.46 8.95
C MET A 124 -6.00 10.62 9.37
N THR A 125 -6.03 10.21 10.64
CA THR A 125 -7.14 9.41 11.20
C THR A 125 -8.47 10.17 11.13
N ALA A 126 -8.46 11.49 11.37
CA ALA A 126 -9.66 12.31 11.29
C ALA A 126 -10.18 12.44 9.84
N ILE A 127 -9.30 12.68 8.87
CA ILE A 127 -9.65 12.77 7.46
C ILE A 127 -10.14 11.41 6.93
N GLY A 128 -9.41 10.32 7.21
CA GLY A 128 -9.81 8.96 6.82
C GLY A 128 -11.20 8.58 7.34
N ASN A 129 -11.54 8.95 8.58
CA ASN A 129 -12.88 8.75 9.14
C ASN A 129 -13.96 9.58 8.41
N MET A 130 -13.70 10.86 8.11
CA MET A 130 -14.60 11.72 7.34
C MET A 130 -14.91 11.11 5.97
N VAL A 131 -13.87 10.73 5.23
CA VAL A 131 -13.99 10.13 3.89
C VAL A 131 -14.68 8.77 3.95
N PHE A 132 -14.41 7.95 4.95
CA PHE A 132 -15.11 6.68 5.16
C PHE A 132 -16.62 6.87 5.37
N VAL A 133 -17.02 7.87 6.18
CA VAL A 133 -18.43 8.20 6.41
C VAL A 133 -19.10 8.66 5.12
N PHE A 134 -18.49 9.61 4.40
CA PHE A 134 -18.96 10.08 3.09
C PHE A 134 -19.18 8.93 2.10
N ILE A 135 -18.16 8.09 1.87
CA ILE A 135 -18.29 6.99 0.89
C ILE A 135 -19.33 5.96 1.34
N SER A 136 -19.46 5.70 2.65
CA SER A 136 -20.45 4.75 3.16
C SER A 136 -21.88 5.26 2.96
N LYS A 137 -22.13 6.57 3.09
CA LYS A 137 -23.39 7.22 2.67
C LYS A 137 -23.57 7.10 1.15
N ALA A 138 -22.56 7.49 0.36
CA ALA A 138 -22.63 7.56 -1.10
C ALA A 138 -22.75 6.20 -1.82
N THR A 139 -22.39 5.10 -1.15
CA THR A 139 -22.49 3.73 -1.71
C THR A 139 -23.69 2.94 -1.19
N ALA A 140 -24.47 3.50 -0.25
CA ALA A 140 -25.68 2.89 0.30
C ALA A 140 -26.78 2.71 -0.75
N GLU A 141 -27.65 1.72 -0.55
CA GLU A 141 -28.82 1.51 -1.42
C GLU A 141 -29.73 2.75 -1.43
N GLY A 142 -30.25 3.12 -2.60
CA GLY A 142 -31.03 4.35 -2.77
C GLY A 142 -30.24 5.66 -2.71
N ALA A 143 -28.90 5.65 -2.55
CA ALA A 143 -28.11 6.88 -2.55
C ALA A 143 -28.31 7.70 -3.84
N VAL A 144 -28.55 9.01 -3.65
CA VAL A 144 -28.78 10.02 -4.70
C VAL A 144 -27.50 10.85 -4.85
N TYR A 145 -27.21 11.27 -6.08
CA TYR A 145 -26.05 12.09 -6.43
C TYR A 145 -26.50 13.47 -6.94
N ASP A 146 -26.99 14.28 -6.00
CA ASP A 146 -27.48 15.64 -6.21
C ASP A 146 -26.38 16.70 -5.96
N ASP A 147 -26.77 17.97 -5.96
CA ASP A 147 -25.86 19.10 -5.72
C ASP A 147 -25.23 19.08 -4.32
N ASP A 148 -25.88 18.48 -3.32
CA ASP A 148 -25.30 18.36 -1.98
C ASP A 148 -24.30 17.22 -1.91
N PHE A 149 -24.55 16.10 -2.59
CA PHE A 149 -23.52 15.08 -2.83
C PHE A 149 -22.30 15.66 -3.58
N ARG A 150 -22.51 16.53 -4.58
CA ARG A 150 -21.41 17.20 -5.31
C ARG A 150 -20.57 18.07 -4.36
N LYS A 151 -21.19 18.91 -3.52
CA LYS A 151 -20.46 19.73 -2.53
C LYS A 151 -19.69 18.88 -1.51
N GLU A 152 -20.29 17.78 -1.03
CA GLU A 152 -19.60 16.83 -0.14
C GLU A 152 -18.40 16.17 -0.84
N LEU A 153 -18.54 15.81 -2.11
CA LEU A 153 -17.45 15.26 -2.92
C LEU A 153 -16.31 16.29 -3.09
N GLU A 154 -16.62 17.50 -3.52
CA GLU A 154 -15.66 18.60 -3.68
C GLU A 154 -14.88 18.87 -2.39
N ALA A 155 -15.57 18.97 -1.24
CA ALA A 155 -14.95 19.14 0.06
C ALA A 155 -14.01 17.97 0.44
N VAL A 156 -14.37 16.71 0.12
CA VAL A 156 -13.48 15.55 0.30
C VAL A 156 -12.24 15.67 -0.59
N GLY A 157 -12.39 16.10 -1.84
CA GLY A 157 -11.27 16.32 -2.77
C GLY A 157 -10.28 17.38 -2.28
N GLU A 158 -10.77 18.49 -1.73
CA GLU A 158 -9.92 19.52 -1.12
C GLU A 158 -9.14 19.00 0.10
N GLN A 159 -9.80 18.25 1.00
CA GLN A 159 -9.15 17.69 2.18
C GLN A 159 -8.10 16.65 1.82
N LEU A 160 -8.38 15.78 0.84
CA LEU A 160 -7.43 14.78 0.33
C LEU A 160 -6.21 15.45 -0.32
N THR A 161 -6.43 16.45 -1.19
CA THR A 161 -5.34 17.15 -1.89
C THR A 161 -4.43 17.89 -0.91
N ARG A 162 -5.03 18.62 0.05
CA ARG A 162 -4.30 19.27 1.14
C ARG A 162 -3.50 18.26 1.96
N ARG A 163 -4.04 17.06 2.15
CA ARG A 163 -3.43 16.02 2.97
C ARG A 163 -2.17 15.45 2.32
N ILE A 164 -2.30 15.03 1.06
CA ILE A 164 -1.20 14.56 0.21
C ILE A 164 -0.05 15.57 0.19
N GLN A 165 -0.35 16.86 0.00
CA GLN A 165 0.65 17.93 0.02
C GLN A 165 1.41 18.00 1.35
N VAL A 166 0.71 17.93 2.49
CA VAL A 166 1.31 17.98 3.84
C VAL A 166 2.19 16.74 4.12
N GLU A 167 1.86 15.60 3.52
CA GLU A 167 2.66 14.38 3.63
C GLU A 167 3.93 14.44 2.77
N GLU A 168 3.81 14.79 1.49
CA GLU A 168 4.93 14.84 0.55
C GLU A 168 5.91 15.99 0.83
N GLU A 169 5.42 17.19 1.15
CA GLU A 169 6.28 18.35 1.47
C GLU A 169 6.83 18.30 2.91
N GLY A 170 6.19 17.51 3.80
CA GLY A 170 6.42 17.57 5.24
C GLY A 170 6.80 16.24 5.88
N LEU A 171 5.85 15.30 5.94
CA LEU A 171 6.01 14.04 6.67
C LEU A 171 7.13 13.17 6.11
N TYR A 172 7.17 13.03 4.80
CA TYR A 172 8.08 12.09 4.12
C TYR A 172 9.55 12.51 4.26
N ASN A 173 9.82 13.81 4.43
CA ASN A 173 11.14 14.34 4.78
C ASN A 173 11.65 13.90 6.18
N LEU A 174 10.78 13.38 7.05
CA LEU A 174 11.18 12.79 8.33
C LEU A 174 11.61 11.32 8.19
N TYR A 175 11.29 10.66 7.07
CA TYR A 175 11.64 9.26 6.83
C TYR A 175 13.07 9.14 6.32
N THR A 176 13.97 8.77 7.23
CA THR A 176 15.41 8.62 6.96
C THR A 176 15.90 7.26 7.39
N HIS A 177 17.06 6.85 6.87
CA HIS A 177 17.76 5.63 7.29
C HIS A 177 18.03 5.67 8.81
N PRO A 178 17.90 4.55 9.57
CA PRO A 178 18.04 4.57 11.03
C PRO A 178 19.38 5.10 11.54
N GLU A 179 20.46 4.90 10.77
CA GLU A 179 21.81 5.38 11.12
C GLU A 179 22.03 6.87 10.82
N SER A 180 21.13 7.53 10.10
CA SER A 180 21.20 8.97 9.82
C SER A 180 20.69 9.83 10.97
N VAL A 181 20.24 9.23 12.07
CA VAL A 181 19.73 9.92 13.26
C VAL A 181 20.73 9.70 14.41
N HIS A 182 21.34 10.79 14.87
CA HIS A 182 22.32 10.87 15.97
C HIS A 182 21.93 12.02 16.92
#